data_AF-A0A6P0RHR3-F1
#
_entry.id   AF-A0A6P0RHR3-F1
#
_cell.length_a   1.000
_cell.length_b   1.000
_cell.length_c   1.000
_cell.angle_alpha   90.00
_cell.angle_beta   90.00
_cell.angle_gamma   90.00
#
_symmetry.space_group_name_H-M   'P 1'
#
loop_
_entity.id
_entity.type
_entity.pdbx_description
1 polymer ?
#
loop_
_entity_poly.entity_id
_entity_poly.type
_entity_poly.pdbx_seq_one_letter_code
_entity_poly.pdbx_strand_id
1 'polypeptide(L)'
;MKQELEEIALKAGFMTKSLAKTKNKKKYKLINRIMIEELEAWFFGDIPALTKAYPKVSKYLSQNSKYRYPDDIKGGTWEALREVLQRKGYHQGGLEKLRAARDISQYMKPMENTSKSFQVFYSCLLEIMESEKN
;
A
#
# COMPACT_ATOMS: atom_id res chain seq x y z
N MET A 1 8.08 -13.06 11.80
CA MET A 1 8.26 -11.86 10.93
C MET A 1 8.21 -10.52 11.67
N LYS A 2 7.07 -9.96 12.11
CA LYS A 2 7.10 -8.60 12.74
C LYS A 2 7.92 -8.54 14.02
N GLN A 3 7.76 -9.52 14.91
CA GLN A 3 8.52 -9.60 16.16
C GLN A 3 10.03 -9.76 15.89
N GLU A 4 10.38 -10.56 14.89
CA GLU A 4 11.76 -10.77 14.47
C GLU A 4 12.43 -9.49 13.96
N LEU A 5 11.73 -8.71 13.11
CA LEU A 5 12.21 -7.38 12.70
C LEU A 5 12.40 -6.43 13.89
N GLU A 6 11.53 -6.53 14.89
CA GLU A 6 11.66 -5.77 16.13
C GLU A 6 12.90 -6.19 16.92
N GLU A 7 13.12 -7.48 17.09
CA GLU A 7 14.29 -8.01 17.79
C GLU A 7 15.60 -7.62 17.10
N ILE A 8 15.67 -7.70 15.77
CA ILE A 8 16.84 -7.27 14.99
C ILE A 8 17.12 -5.79 15.23
N ALA A 9 16.08 -4.95 15.19
CA ALA A 9 16.23 -3.51 15.44
C ALA A 9 16.74 -3.21 16.85
N LEU A 10 16.21 -3.92 17.86
CA LEU A 10 16.64 -3.78 19.24
C LEU A 10 18.09 -4.22 19.43
N LYS A 11 18.49 -5.35 18.82
CA LYS A 11 19.88 -5.85 18.83
C LYS A 11 20.85 -4.88 18.16
N ALA A 12 20.42 -4.19 17.11
CA ALA A 12 21.21 -3.14 16.44
C ALA A 12 21.22 -1.79 17.20
N GLY A 13 20.58 -1.70 18.37
CA GLY A 13 20.57 -0.49 19.19
C GLY A 13 19.60 0.59 18.73
N PHE A 14 18.67 0.29 17.81
CA PHE A 14 17.67 1.25 17.37
C PHE A 14 16.57 1.44 18.42
N MET A 15 16.18 2.70 18.63
CA MET A 15 14.94 3.01 19.34
C MET A 15 13.76 2.87 18.38
N THR A 16 13.01 1.78 18.51
CA THR A 16 11.79 1.54 17.72
C THR A 16 10.59 2.29 18.28
N LYS A 17 9.56 2.52 17.45
CA LYS A 17 8.28 3.09 17.90
C LYS A 17 7.63 2.29 19.03
N SER A 18 7.64 0.96 18.94
CA SER A 18 7.05 0.09 19.96
C SER A 18 7.79 0.25 21.29
N LEU A 19 9.13 0.25 21.27
CA LEU A 19 9.95 0.43 22.47
C LEU A 19 9.77 1.83 23.07
N ALA A 20 9.78 2.87 22.24
CA ALA A 20 9.60 4.25 22.68
C ALA A 20 8.26 4.43 23.39
N LYS A 21 7.18 3.84 22.85
CA LYS A 21 5.86 3.83 23.50
C LYS A 21 5.92 3.15 24.87
N THR A 22 6.53 1.97 24.98
CA THR A 22 6.67 1.25 26.26
C THR A 22 7.49 2.01 27.28
N LYS A 23 8.53 2.76 26.85
CA LYS A 23 9.40 3.57 27.72
C LYS A 23 8.90 5.02 27.92
N ASN A 24 7.69 5.34 27.47
CA ASN A 24 7.11 6.69 27.47
C ASN A 24 8.07 7.77 26.90
N LYS A 25 8.79 7.42 25.83
CA LYS A 25 9.70 8.32 25.10
C LYS A 25 8.99 8.90 23.88
N LYS A 26 9.20 10.19 23.62
CA LYS A 26 8.61 10.89 22.47
C LYS A 26 9.35 10.66 21.15
N LYS A 27 10.64 10.30 21.19
CA LYS A 27 11.48 10.15 19.99
C LYS A 27 11.79 8.67 19.73
N TYR A 28 11.72 8.27 18.47
CA TYR A 28 12.17 6.97 17.98
C TYR A 28 12.79 7.15 16.58
N LYS A 29 13.56 6.17 16.12
CA LYS A 29 14.28 6.22 14.83
C LYS A 29 13.83 5.16 13.82
N LEU A 30 13.02 4.18 14.25
CA LEU A 30 12.60 3.06 13.40
C LEU A 30 11.14 2.68 13.63
N ILE A 31 10.42 2.38 12.54
CA ILE A 31 9.08 1.79 12.54
C ILE A 31 9.11 0.48 11.74
N ASN A 32 8.76 -0.64 12.37
CA ASN A 32 8.59 -1.92 11.70
C ASN A 32 7.11 -2.19 11.36
N ARG A 33 6.82 -2.42 10.08
CA ARG A 33 5.46 -2.72 9.59
C ARG A 33 5.50 -3.73 8.46
N ILE A 34 4.55 -4.67 8.50
CA ILE A 34 4.19 -5.54 7.38
C ILE A 34 2.88 -4.97 6.86
N MET A 35 2.86 -4.45 5.64
CA MET A 35 1.71 -3.70 5.14
C MET A 35 0.68 -4.62 4.48
N ILE A 36 1.09 -5.34 3.43
CA ILE A 36 0.22 -6.17 2.61
C ILE A 36 1.02 -7.28 1.95
N GLU A 37 0.36 -8.34 1.48
CA GLU A 37 0.98 -9.43 0.72
C GLU A 37 1.51 -8.93 -0.63
N GLU A 38 0.69 -8.15 -1.35
CA GLU A 38 1.01 -7.62 -2.67
C GLU A 38 0.61 -6.14 -2.76
N LEU A 39 1.53 -5.28 -3.19
CA LEU A 39 1.32 -3.83 -3.25
C LEU A 39 0.25 -3.43 -4.28
N GLU A 40 -0.02 -4.29 -5.27
CA GLU A 40 -1.07 -4.09 -6.27
C GLU A 40 -2.46 -3.92 -5.64
N ALA A 41 -2.66 -4.39 -4.40
CA ALA A 41 -3.87 -4.13 -3.62
C ALA A 41 -4.14 -2.64 -3.45
N TRP A 42 -3.10 -1.83 -3.25
CA TRP A 42 -3.25 -0.40 -3.02
C TRP A 42 -3.86 0.33 -4.23
N PHE A 43 -3.70 -0.20 -5.44
CA PHE A 43 -4.32 0.36 -6.64
C PHE A 43 -5.84 0.11 -6.70
N PHE A 44 -6.32 -1.00 -6.15
CA PHE A 44 -7.76 -1.23 -5.98
C PHE A 44 -8.37 -0.32 -4.90
N GLY A 45 -7.53 0.20 -3.98
CA GLY A 45 -7.96 1.18 -3.00
C GLY A 45 -8.27 2.57 -3.56
N ASP A 46 -7.83 2.87 -4.79
CA ASP A 46 -8.12 4.15 -5.47
C ASP A 46 -8.56 3.90 -6.91
N ILE A 47 -9.82 3.45 -7.06
CA ILE A 47 -10.45 3.21 -8.37
C ILE A 47 -10.47 4.48 -9.25
N PRO A 48 -10.70 5.70 -8.73
CA PRO A 48 -10.53 6.92 -9.52
C PRO A 48 -9.13 7.05 -10.14
N ALA A 49 -8.05 6.80 -9.39
CA ALA A 49 -6.69 6.81 -9.93
C ALA A 49 -6.48 5.72 -10.99
N LEU A 50 -6.96 4.50 -10.72
CA LEU A 50 -6.87 3.38 -11.66
C LEU A 50 -7.58 3.68 -12.99
N THR A 51 -8.78 4.26 -12.94
CA THR A 51 -9.55 4.61 -14.14
C THR A 51 -8.99 5.84 -14.85
N LYS A 52 -8.33 6.75 -14.14
CA LYS A 52 -7.61 7.87 -14.78
C LYS A 52 -6.37 7.39 -15.54
N ALA A 53 -5.64 6.42 -15.00
CA ALA A 53 -4.53 5.76 -15.69
C ALA A 53 -5.00 4.87 -16.87
N TYR A 54 -6.10 4.15 -16.68
CA TYR A 54 -6.64 3.21 -17.66
C TYR A 54 -8.15 3.47 -17.93
N PRO A 55 -8.50 4.44 -18.80
CA PRO A 55 -9.87 4.94 -18.98
C PRO A 55 -10.92 3.91 -19.44
N LYS A 56 -10.49 2.74 -19.92
CA LYS A 56 -11.41 1.64 -20.33
C LYS A 56 -11.82 0.75 -19.17
N VAL A 57 -11.15 0.87 -18.01
CA VAL A 57 -11.52 0.14 -16.78
C VAL A 57 -12.82 0.71 -16.22
N SER A 58 -13.66 -0.16 -15.66
CA SER A 58 -14.94 0.26 -15.08
C SER A 58 -14.73 1.12 -13.83
N LYS A 59 -15.37 2.30 -13.78
CA LYS A 59 -15.42 3.14 -12.56
C LYS A 59 -16.20 2.50 -11.41
N TYR A 60 -16.98 1.46 -11.68
CA TYR A 60 -17.76 0.72 -10.68
C TYR A 60 -17.02 -0.50 -10.13
N LEU A 61 -15.70 -0.59 -10.33
CA LEU A 61 -14.92 -1.76 -9.92
C LEU A 61 -15.03 -2.03 -8.41
N SER A 62 -15.11 -0.98 -7.58
CA SER A 62 -15.32 -1.08 -6.13
C SER A 62 -16.65 -1.71 -5.70
N GLN A 63 -17.65 -1.76 -6.60
CA GLN A 63 -18.93 -2.41 -6.31
C GLN A 63 -18.82 -3.94 -6.37
N ASN A 64 -17.85 -4.46 -7.14
CA ASN A 64 -17.57 -5.89 -7.23
C ASN A 64 -16.97 -6.38 -5.90
N SER A 65 -17.55 -7.43 -5.33
CA SER A 65 -17.11 -8.00 -4.05
C SER A 65 -15.63 -8.39 -4.04
N LYS A 66 -15.07 -8.81 -5.19
CA LYS A 66 -13.65 -9.17 -5.34
C LYS A 66 -12.72 -7.97 -5.11
N TYR A 67 -13.14 -6.75 -5.44
CA TYR A 67 -12.28 -5.55 -5.41
C TYR A 67 -12.71 -4.53 -4.35
N ARG A 68 -13.84 -4.76 -3.67
CA ARG A 68 -14.42 -3.86 -2.67
C ARG A 68 -13.50 -3.65 -1.48
N TYR A 69 -12.81 -4.71 -1.06
CA TYR A 69 -11.87 -4.70 0.06
C TYR A 69 -10.47 -5.05 -0.47
N PRO A 70 -9.66 -4.05 -0.82
CA PRO A 70 -8.40 -4.26 -1.53
C PRO A 70 -7.42 -5.16 -0.76
N ASP A 71 -7.38 -5.04 0.56
CA ASP A 71 -6.47 -5.80 1.42
C ASP A 71 -6.88 -7.27 1.60
N ASP A 72 -8.13 -7.62 1.24
CA ASP A 72 -8.67 -8.98 1.37
C ASP A 72 -8.48 -9.79 0.08
N ILE A 73 -7.83 -9.23 -0.94
CA ILE A 73 -7.47 -9.94 -2.17
C ILE A 73 -6.29 -10.87 -1.84
N LYS A 74 -6.59 -12.13 -1.49
CA LYS A 74 -5.58 -13.11 -1.08
C LYS A 74 -4.98 -13.86 -2.26
N GLY A 75 -3.65 -14.01 -2.26
CA GLY A 75 -2.93 -14.94 -3.13
C GLY A 75 -3.16 -14.75 -4.62
N GLY A 76 -3.31 -13.50 -5.09
CA GLY A 76 -3.53 -13.25 -6.51
C GLY A 76 -3.86 -11.81 -6.89
N THR A 77 -3.33 -10.81 -6.18
CA THR A 77 -3.74 -9.41 -6.40
C THR A 77 -3.16 -8.85 -7.69
N TRP A 78 -1.92 -9.18 -8.02
CA TRP A 78 -1.32 -8.79 -9.28
C TRP A 78 -2.00 -9.52 -10.45
N GLU A 79 -2.44 -10.77 -10.28
CA GLU A 79 -3.25 -11.52 -11.25
C GLU A 79 -4.60 -10.84 -11.46
N ALA A 80 -5.22 -10.41 -10.37
CA ALA A 80 -6.50 -9.69 -10.40
C ALA A 80 -6.36 -8.35 -11.13
N LEU A 81 -5.29 -7.59 -10.87
CA LEU A 81 -5.00 -6.35 -11.59
C LEU A 81 -4.69 -6.61 -13.06
N ARG A 82 -3.89 -7.65 -13.34
CA ARG A 82 -3.61 -8.11 -14.71
C ARG A 82 -4.90 -8.40 -15.46
N GLU A 83 -5.80 -9.20 -14.87
CA GLU A 83 -7.08 -9.60 -15.46
C GLU A 83 -7.94 -8.38 -15.82
N VAL A 84 -8.06 -7.43 -14.90
CA VAL A 84 -8.83 -6.19 -15.11
C VAL A 84 -8.27 -5.37 -16.27
N LEU A 85 -6.95 -5.22 -16.34
CA LEU A 85 -6.29 -4.41 -17.37
C LEU A 85 -6.28 -5.11 -18.73
N GLN A 86 -6.01 -6.42 -18.76
CA GLN A 86 -5.96 -7.23 -19.99
C GLN A 86 -7.31 -7.32 -20.69
N ARG A 87 -8.40 -7.48 -19.93
CA ARG A 87 -9.77 -7.46 -20.49
C ARG A 87 -10.11 -6.17 -21.23
N LYS A 88 -9.34 -5.10 -21.02
CA LYS A 88 -9.53 -3.79 -21.65
C LYS A 88 -8.46 -3.47 -22.71
N GLY A 89 -7.62 -4.44 -23.07
CA GLY A 89 -6.59 -4.28 -24.09
C GLY A 89 -5.26 -3.69 -23.59
N TYR A 90 -5.09 -3.52 -22.27
CA TYR A 90 -3.83 -3.07 -21.67
C TYR A 90 -2.95 -4.27 -21.29
N HIS A 91 -1.64 -4.09 -21.20
CA HIS A 91 -0.72 -5.10 -20.65
C HIS A 91 -0.88 -6.53 -21.25
N GLN A 92 -1.06 -6.63 -22.58
CA GLN A 92 -1.42 -7.89 -23.25
C GLN A 92 -0.33 -8.98 -23.12
N GLY A 93 0.93 -8.60 -22.93
CA GLY A 93 2.05 -9.53 -22.65
C GLY A 93 2.17 -9.97 -21.18
N GLY A 94 1.21 -9.60 -20.33
CA GLY A 94 1.30 -9.73 -18.88
C GLY A 94 1.40 -8.37 -18.19
N LEU A 95 1.13 -8.33 -16.89
CA LEU A 95 1.16 -7.08 -16.12
C LEU A 95 2.58 -6.51 -16.07
N GLU A 96 2.79 -5.39 -16.76
CA GLU A 96 4.03 -4.60 -16.64
C GLU A 96 4.00 -3.84 -15.30
N LYS A 97 4.31 -4.54 -14.19
CA LYS A 97 4.10 -4.04 -12.81
C LYS A 97 4.67 -2.64 -12.56
N LEU A 98 5.90 -2.37 -13.00
CA LEU A 98 6.53 -1.05 -12.85
C LEU A 98 5.80 0.05 -13.61
N ARG A 99 5.33 -0.25 -14.81
CA ARG A 99 4.55 0.68 -15.62
C ARG A 99 3.19 0.93 -14.98
N ALA A 100 2.48 -0.13 -14.59
CA ALA A 100 1.20 0.00 -13.88
C ALA A 100 1.34 0.84 -12.61
N ALA A 101 2.38 0.58 -11.81
CA ALA A 101 2.65 1.36 -10.61
C ALA A 101 2.89 2.85 -10.91
N ARG A 102 3.72 3.16 -11.90
CA ARG A 102 3.97 4.56 -12.32
C ARG A 102 2.71 5.24 -12.85
N ASP A 103 1.99 4.55 -13.73
CA ASP A 103 0.80 5.08 -14.40
C ASP A 103 -0.32 5.38 -13.40
N ILE A 104 -0.54 4.51 -12.41
CA ILE A 104 -1.62 4.66 -11.43
C ILE A 104 -1.22 5.63 -10.30
N SER A 105 -0.02 5.49 -9.74
CA SER A 105 0.39 6.24 -8.53
C SER A 105 0.41 7.76 -8.73
N GLN A 106 0.68 8.26 -9.93
CA GLN A 106 0.63 9.70 -10.23
C GLN A 106 -0.76 10.33 -10.01
N TYR A 107 -1.82 9.52 -10.06
CA TYR A 107 -3.20 9.95 -9.87
C TYR A 107 -3.76 9.56 -8.50
N MET A 108 -3.02 8.76 -7.73
CA MET A 108 -3.46 8.33 -6.42
C MET A 108 -3.59 9.52 -5.49
N LYS A 109 -4.69 9.57 -4.75
CA LYS A 109 -4.91 10.50 -3.67
C LYS A 109 -4.81 9.75 -2.36
N PRO A 110 -3.72 9.92 -1.59
CA PRO A 110 -3.50 9.12 -0.40
C PRO A 110 -4.67 9.15 0.60
N MET A 111 -5.33 10.29 0.76
CA MET A 111 -6.47 10.45 1.69
C MET A 111 -7.76 9.77 1.23
N GLU A 112 -7.91 9.49 -0.08
CA GLU A 112 -9.11 8.87 -0.65
C GLU A 112 -8.95 7.34 -0.80
N ASN A 113 -7.75 6.80 -0.57
CA ASN A 113 -7.47 5.38 -0.76
C ASN A 113 -8.13 4.51 0.32
N THR A 114 -8.93 3.52 -0.08
CA THR A 114 -9.70 2.67 0.83
C THR A 114 -8.95 1.46 1.39
N SER A 115 -7.73 1.19 0.92
CA SER A 115 -6.87 0.14 1.47
C SER A 115 -6.40 0.52 2.88
N LYS A 116 -6.72 -0.32 3.88
CA LYS A 116 -6.34 -0.08 5.27
C LYS A 116 -4.82 -0.16 5.44
N SER A 117 -4.17 -1.09 4.76
CA SER A 117 -2.72 -1.26 4.75
C SER A 117 -2.02 -0.04 4.15
N PHE A 118 -2.56 0.51 3.05
CA PHE A 118 -2.09 1.77 2.48
C PHE A 118 -2.23 2.93 3.47
N GLN A 119 -3.39 3.06 4.13
CA GLN A 119 -3.59 4.13 5.13
C GLN A 119 -2.64 4.02 6.32
N VAL A 120 -2.34 2.80 6.77
CA VAL A 120 -1.34 2.57 7.82
C VAL A 120 0.06 2.94 7.32
N PHE A 121 0.41 2.62 6.08
CA PHE A 121 1.68 3.04 5.48
C PHE A 121 1.79 4.55 5.38
N TYR A 122 0.78 5.21 4.82
CA TYR A 122 0.73 6.65 4.64
C TYR A 122 0.82 7.40 5.98
N SER A 123 0.06 6.98 7.00
CA SER A 123 0.14 7.59 8.35
C SER A 123 1.51 7.42 9.00
N CYS A 124 2.17 6.27 8.83
CA CYS A 124 3.53 6.07 9.34
C CYS A 124 4.54 6.99 8.63
N LEU A 125 4.40 7.21 7.32
CA LEU A 125 5.26 8.13 6.59
C LEU A 125 5.09 9.58 7.09
N LEU A 126 3.85 10.04 7.26
CA LEU A 126 3.59 11.38 7.79
C LEU A 126 4.21 11.58 9.17
N GLU A 127 4.08 10.59 10.05
CA GLU A 127 4.65 10.65 11.39
C GLU A 127 6.18 10.75 11.38
N ILE A 128 6.85 10.02 10.47
CA ILE A 128 8.30 10.12 10.28
C ILE A 128 8.67 11.53 9.81
N MET A 129 7.97 12.06 8.80
CA MET A 129 8.23 13.40 8.25
C MET A 129 8.00 14.52 9.27
N GLU A 130 7.06 14.37 10.20
CA GLU A 130 6.82 15.32 11.29
C GLU A 130 7.89 15.20 12.39
N SER A 131 8.39 13.99 12.64
CA SER A 131 9.43 13.75 13.65
C SER A 131 10.78 14.38 13.29
N GLU A 132 11.07 14.59 12.00
CA GLU A 132 12.29 15.26 11.53
C GLU A 132 12.25 16.78 11.69
N LYS A 133 11.05 17.37 11.84
CA LYS A 133 10.88 18.83 11.99
C LYS A 133 11.06 19.33 13.44
N ASN A 134 11.24 18.44 14.43
CA ASN A 134 11.29 18.72 15.88
C ASN A 134 12.52 18.13 16.61
#